data_AF-A0AAD4C6L5-F1
#
_entry.id   AF-A0AAD4C6L5-F1
#
_cell.length_a   1.000
_cell.length_b   1.000
_cell.length_c   1.000
_cell.angle_alpha   90.00
_cell.angle_beta   90.00
_cell.angle_gamma   90.00
#
_symmetry.space_group_name_H-M   'P 1'
#
loop_
_entity.id
_entity.type
_entity.pdbx_description
1 polymer ?
#
loop_
_entity_poly.entity_id
_entity_poly.type
_entity_poly.pdbx_seq_one_letter_code
_entity_poly.pdbx_strand_id
1 'polypeptide(L)'
;MVGAFHGHAHNWKCQLDWHPMYIQGTGHTEGEGCEHIFSALNDLARGTCHASWFHRHQAIKEHFAFWNENKYEALTRFIRNHYKEAWEAVRTLSAELRIIKTTLQVTDEDFIRFHAEERAYFVSLKQPRAQDQLQRRYVEALDELEECKLQWNTAHEATNHSFTSIPIGDLITFSKTLTQACVRLDTTYLMLQNAQALAGQLQAQIGLEQPWKVDGEEYLQFKQDVLMGKYYCVLDELECLVVMRLFELSNLNMLGTGN
;
A
#
# COMPACT_ATOMS: atom_id res chain seq x y z
N MET A 1 -19.41 0.67 3.21
CA MET A 1 -18.73 0.74 4.52
C MET A 1 -17.76 -0.41 4.56
N VAL A 2 -16.51 -0.14 4.96
CA VAL A 2 -15.51 -1.17 5.26
C VAL A 2 -15.46 -1.29 6.79
N GLY A 3 -15.27 -2.49 7.34
CA GLY A 3 -15.10 -2.65 8.79
C GLY A 3 -13.89 -1.86 9.30
N ALA A 4 -13.92 -1.37 10.54
CA ALA A 4 -12.92 -0.47 11.11
C ALA A 4 -11.52 -1.11 11.18
N PHE A 5 -11.45 -2.44 11.33
CA PHE A 5 -10.16 -3.14 11.33
C PHE A 5 -9.51 -3.11 9.95
N HIS A 6 -10.32 -3.29 8.90
CA HIS A 6 -9.85 -3.26 7.52
C HIS A 6 -9.72 -1.84 6.97
N GLY A 7 -10.52 -0.90 7.47
CA GLY A 7 -10.61 0.47 6.97
C GLY A 7 -9.23 1.12 6.88
N HIS A 8 -8.42 1.02 7.92
CA HIS A 8 -7.07 1.59 7.93
C HIS A 8 -6.06 0.93 6.97
N ALA A 9 -6.33 -0.27 6.49
CA ALA A 9 -5.49 -0.93 5.47
C ALA A 9 -5.79 -0.44 4.05
N HIS A 10 -6.88 0.33 3.84
CA HIS A 10 -7.16 0.95 2.55
C HIS A 10 -6.43 2.29 2.40
N ASN A 11 -6.24 2.73 1.15
CA ASN A 11 -5.75 4.08 0.89
C ASN A 11 -6.64 5.14 1.55
N TRP A 12 -6.05 6.28 1.89
CA TRP A 12 -6.72 7.31 2.66
C TRP A 12 -8.01 7.85 2.02
N LYS A 13 -8.04 8.00 0.70
CA LYS A 13 -9.25 8.39 -0.04
C LYS A 13 -10.42 7.43 0.24
N CYS A 14 -10.16 6.13 0.20
CA CYS A 14 -11.17 5.10 0.53
C CYS A 14 -11.62 5.21 1.99
N GLN A 15 -10.70 5.51 2.92
CA GLN A 15 -11.04 5.72 4.32
C GLN A 15 -12.03 6.88 4.49
N LEU A 16 -11.78 8.03 3.87
CA LEU A 16 -12.66 9.20 3.96
C LEU A 16 -14.10 8.92 3.51
N ASP A 17 -14.26 8.05 2.50
CA ASP A 17 -15.56 7.71 1.92
C ASP A 17 -16.28 6.57 2.67
N TRP A 18 -15.52 5.60 3.21
CA TRP A 18 -16.09 4.30 3.63
C TRP A 18 -15.75 3.85 5.05
N HIS A 19 -14.85 4.54 5.76
CA HIS A 19 -14.50 4.18 7.13
C HIS A 19 -15.68 4.48 8.08
N PRO A 20 -16.00 3.60 9.05
CA PRO A 20 -17.13 3.75 9.98
C PRO A 20 -17.16 5.10 10.70
N MET A 21 -16.00 5.63 11.06
CA MET A 21 -15.85 6.94 11.74
C MET A 21 -16.37 8.12 10.91
N TYR A 22 -16.32 8.05 9.59
CA TYR A 22 -16.78 9.13 8.71
C TYR A 22 -18.21 8.93 8.19
N ILE A 23 -18.84 7.79 8.49
CA ILE A 23 -20.21 7.49 8.09
C ILE A 23 -21.16 7.82 9.25
N GLN A 24 -21.99 8.84 9.04
CA GLN A 24 -22.99 9.24 10.02
C GLN A 24 -23.98 8.09 10.30
N GLY A 25 -24.25 7.85 11.58
CA GLY A 25 -25.20 6.80 12.03
C GLY A 25 -24.55 5.46 12.38
N THR A 26 -23.27 5.28 12.09
CA THR A 26 -22.53 4.06 12.43
C THR A 26 -22.33 3.91 13.94
N GLY A 27 -22.16 5.02 14.66
CA GLY A 27 -21.94 5.00 16.11
C GLY A 27 -20.60 4.34 16.46
N HIS A 28 -20.55 3.59 17.56
CA HIS A 28 -19.35 2.87 18.02
C HIS A 28 -19.26 1.43 17.47
N THR A 29 -19.99 1.11 16.38
CA THR A 29 -19.85 -0.22 15.78
C THR A 29 -18.60 -0.31 14.91
N GLU A 30 -17.93 -1.44 14.96
CA GLU A 30 -16.76 -1.73 14.15
C GLU A 30 -17.12 -2.03 12.70
N GLY A 31 -18.39 -2.33 12.38
CA GLY A 31 -18.81 -2.62 11.01
C GLY A 31 -18.38 -3.99 10.46
N GLU A 32 -17.76 -4.85 11.29
CA GLU A 32 -17.23 -6.19 10.95
C GLU A 32 -18.31 -7.30 10.93
N GLY A 33 -19.57 -6.92 10.69
CA GLY A 33 -20.71 -7.84 10.80
C GLY A 33 -20.65 -9.01 9.82
N CYS A 34 -20.10 -8.78 8.61
CA CYS A 34 -19.99 -9.79 7.56
C CYS A 34 -18.89 -10.82 7.87
N GLU A 35 -17.78 -10.36 8.43
CA GLU A 35 -16.62 -11.13 8.84
C GLU A 35 -17.01 -12.12 9.95
N HIS A 36 -17.84 -11.67 10.90
CA HIS A 36 -18.43 -12.55 11.91
C HIS A 36 -19.31 -13.65 11.34
N ILE A 37 -20.05 -13.38 10.25
CA ILE A 37 -20.88 -14.39 9.58
C ILE A 37 -19.99 -15.45 8.93
N PHE A 38 -18.94 -15.05 8.21
CA PHE A 38 -18.01 -16.00 7.59
C PHE A 38 -17.30 -16.87 8.63
N SER A 39 -16.91 -16.27 9.77
CA SER A 39 -16.35 -17.01 10.89
C SER A 39 -17.31 -18.06 11.43
N ALA A 40 -18.58 -17.69 11.67
CA ALA A 40 -19.61 -18.62 12.15
C ALA A 40 -19.88 -19.78 11.17
N LEU A 41 -19.83 -19.52 9.86
CA LEU A 41 -20.02 -20.56 8.85
C LEU A 41 -18.93 -21.64 8.86
N ASN A 42 -17.74 -21.36 9.40
CA ASN A 42 -16.67 -22.36 9.51
C ASN A 42 -17.10 -23.57 10.36
N ASP A 43 -18.01 -23.37 11.32
CA ASP A 43 -18.56 -24.46 12.16
C ASP A 43 -19.30 -25.51 11.32
N LEU A 44 -19.88 -25.11 10.19
CA LEU A 44 -20.60 -26.02 9.28
C LEU A 44 -19.67 -26.78 8.34
N ALA A 45 -18.42 -26.34 8.15
CA ALA A 45 -17.55 -26.87 7.10
C ALA A 45 -17.33 -28.38 7.24
N ARG A 46 -17.04 -28.85 8.47
CA ARG A 46 -16.79 -30.27 8.74
C ARG A 46 -18.05 -31.13 8.56
N GLY A 47 -19.19 -30.68 9.09
CA GLY A 47 -20.45 -31.42 9.03
C GLY A 47 -21.06 -31.50 7.64
N THR A 48 -20.81 -30.48 6.80
CA THR A 48 -21.40 -30.39 5.46
C THR A 48 -20.50 -30.91 4.35
N CYS A 49 -19.22 -31.20 4.61
CA CYS A 49 -18.23 -31.65 3.62
C CYS A 49 -18.71 -32.88 2.82
N HIS A 50 -19.23 -33.89 3.53
CA HIS A 50 -19.72 -35.14 2.94
C HIS A 50 -21.26 -35.23 2.91
N ALA A 51 -21.96 -34.17 3.29
CA ALA A 51 -23.41 -34.14 3.28
C ALA A 51 -23.94 -34.10 1.83
N SER A 52 -25.10 -34.73 1.60
CA SER A 52 -25.80 -34.55 0.33
C SER A 52 -26.23 -33.09 0.17
N TRP A 53 -26.52 -32.69 -1.08
CA TRP A 53 -26.96 -31.32 -1.39
C TRP A 53 -28.11 -30.86 -0.49
N PHE A 54 -29.12 -31.72 -0.29
CA PHE A 54 -30.27 -31.42 0.58
C PHE A 54 -29.86 -31.14 2.03
N HIS A 55 -29.08 -32.04 2.64
CA HIS A 55 -28.66 -31.90 4.04
C HIS A 55 -27.72 -30.70 4.25
N ARG A 56 -26.87 -30.38 3.25
CA ARG A 56 -26.04 -29.18 3.28
C ARG A 56 -26.90 -27.91 3.32
N HIS A 57 -27.94 -27.82 2.47
CA HIS A 57 -28.85 -26.67 2.47
C HIS A 57 -29.64 -26.56 3.77
N GLN A 58 -30.10 -27.70 4.30
CA GLN A 58 -30.80 -27.75 5.58
C GLN A 58 -29.90 -27.25 6.73
N ALA A 59 -28.67 -27.75 6.83
CA ALA A 59 -27.73 -27.34 7.88
C ALA A 59 -27.40 -25.84 7.82
N ILE A 60 -27.19 -25.30 6.61
CA ILE A 60 -26.97 -23.85 6.43
C ILE A 60 -28.19 -23.05 6.87
N LYS A 61 -29.40 -23.48 6.48
CA LYS A 61 -30.65 -22.80 6.85
C LYS A 61 -30.87 -22.80 8.36
N GLU A 62 -30.70 -23.94 9.01
CA GLU A 62 -30.85 -24.09 10.47
C GLU A 62 -29.81 -23.25 11.22
N HIS A 63 -28.56 -23.26 10.75
CA HIS A 63 -27.51 -22.43 11.34
C HIS A 63 -27.84 -20.94 11.27
N PHE A 64 -28.30 -20.43 10.13
CA PHE A 64 -28.69 -19.02 10.01
C PHE A 64 -29.94 -18.68 10.83
N ALA A 65 -30.90 -19.59 10.95
CA ALA A 65 -32.06 -19.37 11.82
C ALA A 65 -31.64 -19.22 13.29
N PHE A 66 -30.82 -20.15 13.79
CA PHE A 66 -30.30 -20.11 15.14
C PHE A 66 -29.39 -18.90 15.38
N TRP A 67 -28.51 -18.59 14.43
CA TRP A 67 -27.64 -17.42 14.50
C TRP A 67 -28.45 -16.13 14.59
N ASN A 68 -29.52 -16.01 13.80
CA ASN A 68 -30.42 -14.86 13.85
C ASN A 68 -31.10 -14.74 15.22
N GLU A 69 -31.63 -15.83 15.78
CA GLU A 69 -32.23 -15.84 17.13
C GLU A 69 -31.23 -15.36 18.19
N ASN A 70 -29.99 -15.88 18.18
CA ASN A 70 -28.94 -15.45 19.10
C ASN A 70 -28.60 -13.96 18.94
N LYS A 71 -28.56 -13.45 17.70
CA LYS A 71 -28.32 -12.02 17.45
C LYS A 71 -29.45 -11.16 17.96
N TYR A 72 -30.70 -11.57 17.77
CA TYR A 72 -31.86 -10.87 18.32
C TYR A 72 -31.83 -10.83 19.85
N GLU A 73 -31.49 -11.95 20.50
CA GLU A 73 -31.37 -12.01 21.96
C GLU A 73 -30.22 -11.10 22.48
N ALA A 74 -29.09 -11.09 21.76
CA ALA A 74 -27.94 -10.25 22.12
C ALA A 74 -28.14 -8.76 21.81
N LEU A 75 -29.06 -8.40 20.91
CA LEU A 75 -29.22 -7.05 20.35
C LEU A 75 -29.42 -5.98 21.42
N THR A 76 -30.27 -6.23 22.41
CA THR A 76 -30.54 -5.26 23.47
C THR A 76 -29.29 -4.96 24.29
N ARG A 77 -28.49 -5.98 24.58
CA ARG A 77 -27.24 -5.84 25.33
C ARG A 77 -26.20 -5.09 24.51
N PHE A 78 -26.08 -5.43 23.23
CA PHE A 78 -25.22 -4.76 22.26
C PHE A 78 -25.51 -3.25 22.21
N ILE A 79 -26.77 -2.87 21.97
CA ILE A 79 -27.19 -1.46 21.90
C ILE A 79 -26.90 -0.75 23.23
N ARG A 80 -27.25 -1.38 24.37
CA ARG A 80 -27.04 -0.78 25.69
C ARG A 80 -25.55 -0.53 25.99
N ASN A 81 -24.68 -1.46 25.60
CA ASN A 81 -23.25 -1.35 25.84
C ASN A 81 -22.65 -0.22 25.00
N HIS A 82 -22.92 -0.21 23.69
CA HIS A 82 -22.44 0.87 22.81
C HIS A 82 -23.01 2.24 23.17
N TYR A 83 -24.24 2.32 23.67
CA TYR A 83 -24.77 3.57 24.21
C TYR A 83 -23.97 4.05 25.42
N LYS A 84 -23.60 3.16 26.35
CA LYS A 84 -22.79 3.51 27.52
C LYS A 84 -21.37 3.92 27.12
N GLU A 85 -20.75 3.23 26.17
CA GLU A 85 -19.44 3.58 25.62
C GLU A 85 -19.47 4.98 25.01
N ALA A 86 -20.46 5.25 24.14
CA ALA A 86 -20.63 6.57 23.53
C ALA A 86 -20.87 7.67 24.58
N TRP A 87 -21.71 7.39 25.57
CA TRP A 87 -21.98 8.33 26.66
C TRP A 87 -20.72 8.63 27.47
N GLU A 88 -19.95 7.60 27.81
CA GLU A 88 -18.71 7.72 28.56
C GLU A 88 -17.65 8.49 27.76
N ALA A 89 -17.48 8.19 26.47
CA ALA A 89 -16.58 8.91 25.57
C ALA A 89 -16.94 10.41 25.48
N VAL A 90 -18.23 10.74 25.33
CA VAL A 90 -18.67 12.14 25.36
C VAL A 90 -18.34 12.78 26.71
N ARG A 91 -18.61 12.08 27.82
CA ARG A 91 -18.37 12.60 29.16
C ARG A 91 -16.90 12.88 29.44
N THR A 92 -16.00 11.99 29.02
CA THR A 92 -14.56 12.08 29.31
C THR A 92 -13.83 12.98 28.32
N LEU A 93 -14.10 12.83 27.02
CA LEU A 93 -13.32 13.51 25.97
C LEU A 93 -13.80 14.93 25.68
N SER A 94 -15.00 15.33 26.12
CA SER A 94 -15.51 16.70 25.85
C SER A 94 -14.60 17.81 26.40
N ALA A 95 -14.01 17.60 27.58
CA ALA A 95 -13.12 18.59 28.19
C ALA A 95 -11.82 18.74 27.40
N GLU A 96 -11.22 17.62 27.00
CA GLU A 96 -10.00 17.56 26.19
C GLU A 96 -10.23 18.15 24.81
N LEU A 97 -11.33 17.77 24.14
CA LEU A 97 -11.72 18.31 22.84
C LEU A 97 -11.87 19.83 22.89
N ARG A 98 -12.45 20.38 23.96
CA ARG A 98 -12.58 21.83 24.13
C ARG A 98 -11.23 22.54 24.27
N ILE A 99 -10.27 21.93 25.00
CA ILE A 99 -8.92 22.47 25.14
C ILE A 99 -8.21 22.47 23.78
N ILE A 100 -8.28 21.36 23.05
CA ILE A 100 -7.69 21.22 21.72
C ILE A 100 -8.30 22.23 20.75
N LYS A 101 -9.64 22.35 20.71
CA LYS A 101 -10.36 23.35 19.90
C LYS A 101 -9.87 24.77 20.16
N THR A 102 -9.76 25.14 21.44
CA THR A 102 -9.31 26.49 21.83
C THR A 102 -7.85 26.72 21.44
N THR A 103 -7.00 25.71 21.62
CA THR A 103 -5.56 25.80 21.34
C THR A 103 -5.28 25.93 19.84
N LEU A 104 -5.99 25.14 19.03
CA LEU A 104 -5.86 25.14 17.57
C LEU A 104 -6.75 26.19 16.88
N GLN A 105 -7.58 26.92 17.64
CA GLN A 105 -8.55 27.89 17.15
C GLN A 105 -9.52 27.29 16.13
N VAL A 106 -9.99 26.06 16.39
CA VAL A 106 -10.92 25.33 15.52
C VAL A 106 -12.29 25.19 16.17
N THR A 107 -13.32 25.16 15.33
CA THR A 107 -14.74 25.03 15.65
C THR A 107 -15.29 23.68 15.18
N ASP A 108 -16.54 23.37 15.53
CA ASP A 108 -17.18 22.13 15.07
C ASP A 108 -17.42 22.12 13.55
N GLU A 109 -17.72 23.29 12.99
CA GLU A 109 -17.88 23.49 11.55
C GLU A 109 -16.58 23.23 10.78
N ASP A 110 -15.43 23.49 11.40
CA ASP A 110 -14.13 23.24 10.77
C ASP A 110 -13.90 21.75 10.53
N PHE A 111 -14.38 20.84 11.38
CA PHE A 111 -14.23 19.40 11.14
C PHE A 111 -14.95 18.93 9.88
N ILE A 112 -16.18 19.44 9.67
CA ILE A 112 -16.97 19.16 8.46
C ILE A 112 -16.26 19.75 7.24
N ARG A 113 -15.74 20.97 7.38
CA ARG A 113 -15.00 21.63 6.31
C ARG A 113 -13.72 20.88 5.96
N PHE A 114 -12.92 20.48 6.94
CA PHE A 114 -11.67 19.73 6.74
C PHE A 114 -11.92 18.41 6.05
N HIS A 115 -12.93 17.64 6.48
CA HIS A 115 -13.30 16.39 5.79
C HIS A 115 -13.67 16.63 4.32
N ALA A 116 -14.43 17.69 4.03
CA ALA A 116 -14.81 18.04 2.66
C ALA A 116 -13.62 18.53 1.81
N GLU A 117 -12.76 19.39 2.39
CA GLU A 117 -11.55 19.91 1.75
C GLU A 117 -10.56 18.79 1.44
N GLU A 118 -10.35 17.87 2.38
CA GLU A 118 -9.47 16.73 2.22
C GLU A 118 -10.00 15.79 1.14
N ARG A 119 -11.30 15.47 1.15
CA ARG A 119 -11.93 14.69 0.09
C ARG A 119 -11.79 15.38 -1.27
N ALA A 120 -11.99 16.69 -1.32
CA ALA A 120 -11.81 17.49 -2.54
C ALA A 120 -10.35 17.47 -3.02
N TYR A 121 -9.38 17.57 -2.12
CA TYR A 121 -7.95 17.46 -2.42
C TYR A 121 -7.64 16.10 -3.07
N PHE A 122 -8.07 14.97 -2.47
CA PHE A 122 -7.86 13.63 -3.04
C PHE A 122 -8.69 13.34 -4.29
N VAL A 123 -9.75 14.10 -4.57
CA VAL A 123 -10.45 14.07 -5.87
C VAL A 123 -9.71 14.93 -6.90
N SER A 124 -9.15 16.06 -6.48
CA SER A 124 -8.42 17.01 -7.33
C SER A 124 -7.01 16.54 -7.69
N LEU A 125 -6.45 15.62 -6.90
CA LEU A 125 -5.28 14.81 -7.24
C LEU A 125 -5.61 14.05 -8.52
N LYS A 126 -5.39 14.73 -9.65
CA LYS A 126 -5.55 14.15 -10.98
C LYS A 126 -4.64 12.93 -11.00
N GLN A 127 -5.21 11.78 -11.35
CA GLN A 127 -4.36 10.74 -11.86
C GLN A 127 -3.53 11.37 -12.99
N PRO A 128 -2.20 11.25 -12.94
CA PRO A 128 -1.36 11.86 -13.95
C PRO A 128 -1.84 11.41 -15.31
N ARG A 129 -1.87 12.33 -16.30
CA ARG A 129 -2.36 11.97 -17.63
C ARG A 129 -1.56 10.76 -18.11
N ALA A 130 -2.17 9.89 -18.90
CA ALA A 130 -1.46 8.73 -19.46
C ALA A 130 -0.14 9.15 -20.14
N GLN A 131 -0.12 10.35 -20.75
CA GLN A 131 1.08 10.97 -21.30
C GLN A 131 2.16 11.26 -20.24
N ASP A 132 1.81 11.90 -19.12
CA ASP A 132 2.72 12.22 -18.02
C ASP A 132 3.26 10.94 -17.34
N GLN A 133 2.49 9.85 -17.36
CA GLN A 133 2.95 8.53 -16.90
C GLN A 133 3.97 7.92 -17.87
N LEU A 134 3.71 7.97 -19.18
CA LEU A 134 4.64 7.50 -20.19
C LEU A 134 5.96 8.27 -20.16
N GLN A 135 5.90 9.59 -20.02
CA GLN A 135 7.07 10.46 -19.93
C GLN A 135 7.92 10.17 -18.68
N ARG A 136 7.30 9.92 -17.53
CA ARG A 136 8.03 9.50 -16.32
C ARG A 136 8.67 8.12 -16.47
N ARG A 137 7.96 7.16 -17.05
CA ARG A 137 8.54 5.84 -17.36
C ARG A 137 9.71 5.94 -18.34
N TYR A 138 9.65 6.89 -19.27
CA TYR A 138 10.76 7.15 -20.19
C TYR A 138 11.98 7.72 -19.48
N VAL A 139 11.81 8.66 -18.54
CA VAL A 139 12.93 9.14 -17.69
C VAL A 139 13.56 8.00 -16.90
N GLU A 140 12.75 7.15 -16.26
CA GLU A 140 13.27 5.99 -15.53
C GLU A 140 14.03 5.02 -16.43
N ALA A 141 13.53 4.78 -17.66
CA ALA A 141 14.23 3.95 -18.64
C ALA A 141 15.54 4.58 -19.14
N LEU A 142 15.63 5.91 -19.21
CA LEU A 142 16.87 6.62 -19.52
C LEU A 142 17.88 6.52 -18.37
N ASP A 143 17.43 6.63 -17.12
CA ASP A 143 18.27 6.41 -15.93
C ASP A 143 18.82 4.97 -15.90
N GLU A 144 17.96 3.97 -16.12
CA GLU A 144 18.34 2.55 -16.19
C GLU A 144 19.31 2.28 -17.35
N LEU A 145 19.08 2.90 -18.50
CA LEU A 145 19.98 2.80 -19.65
C LEU A 145 21.38 3.33 -19.31
N GLU A 146 21.47 4.47 -18.63
CA GLU A 146 22.76 5.05 -18.26
C GLU A 146 23.49 4.19 -17.21
N GLU A 147 22.76 3.63 -16.25
CA GLU A 147 23.31 2.67 -15.29
C GLU A 147 23.82 1.41 -15.99
N CYS A 148 23.03 0.83 -16.91
CA CYS A 148 23.44 -0.36 -17.66
C CYS A 148 24.69 -0.11 -18.52
N LYS A 149 24.82 1.08 -19.13
CA LYS A 149 26.04 1.47 -19.85
C LYS A 149 27.25 1.51 -18.93
N LEU A 150 27.12 2.11 -17.74
CA LEU A 150 28.21 2.18 -16.78
C LEU A 150 28.62 0.78 -16.28
N GLN A 151 27.65 -0.09 -16.00
CA GLN A 151 27.89 -1.47 -15.59
C GLN A 151 28.59 -2.28 -16.69
N TRP A 152 28.16 -2.14 -17.94
CA TRP A 152 28.80 -2.79 -19.09
C TRP A 152 30.22 -2.27 -19.31
N ASN A 153 30.46 -0.95 -19.29
CA ASN A 153 31.79 -0.36 -19.41
C ASN A 153 32.73 -0.90 -18.32
N THR A 154 32.26 -0.93 -17.06
CA THR A 154 33.03 -1.46 -15.94
C THR A 154 33.34 -2.96 -16.11
N ALA A 155 32.37 -3.75 -16.54
CA ALA A 155 32.57 -5.18 -16.81
C ALA A 155 33.52 -5.42 -17.98
N HIS A 156 33.44 -4.58 -19.01
CA HIS A 156 34.33 -4.60 -20.17
C HIS A 156 35.78 -4.28 -19.79
N GLU A 157 35.99 -3.22 -19.02
CA GLU A 157 37.31 -2.86 -18.49
C GLU A 157 37.90 -3.94 -17.59
N ALA A 158 37.09 -4.49 -16.67
CA ALA A 158 37.52 -5.59 -15.79
C ALA A 158 37.90 -6.84 -16.59
N THR A 159 37.15 -7.16 -17.63
CA THR A 159 37.44 -8.30 -18.53
C THR A 159 38.74 -8.07 -19.30
N ASN A 160 38.93 -6.89 -19.88
CA ASN A 160 40.18 -6.52 -20.56
C ASN A 160 41.38 -6.58 -19.61
N HIS A 161 41.21 -6.15 -18.36
CA HIS A 161 42.24 -6.30 -17.33
C HIS A 161 42.56 -7.78 -17.05
N SER A 162 41.54 -8.65 -16.92
CA SER A 162 41.76 -10.09 -16.74
C SER A 162 42.51 -10.74 -17.92
N PHE A 163 42.28 -10.29 -19.16
CA PHE A 163 42.99 -10.79 -20.34
C PHE A 163 44.42 -10.26 -20.48
N THR A 164 44.70 -9.06 -19.96
CA THR A 164 46.03 -8.40 -20.08
C THR A 164 46.93 -8.66 -18.88
N SER A 165 46.37 -9.08 -17.73
CA SER A 165 47.14 -9.42 -16.54
C SER A 165 48.00 -10.68 -16.72
N ILE A 166 49.26 -10.62 -16.28
CA ILE A 166 50.13 -11.79 -16.22
C ILE A 166 49.56 -12.75 -15.17
N PRO A 167 49.28 -14.03 -15.49
CA PRO A 167 48.72 -14.96 -14.52
C PRO A 167 49.69 -15.20 -13.36
N ILE A 168 49.31 -14.78 -12.16
CA ILE A 168 50.04 -15.08 -10.92
C ILE A 168 49.12 -15.98 -10.08
N GLY A 169 49.37 -17.30 -10.09
CA GLY A 169 48.57 -18.28 -9.35
C GLY A 169 48.28 -19.56 -10.12
N ASP A 170 47.38 -20.39 -9.57
CA ASP A 170 46.93 -21.65 -10.17
C ASP A 170 46.06 -21.41 -11.42
N LEU A 171 46.32 -22.19 -12.48
CA LEU A 171 45.64 -22.13 -13.77
C LEU A 171 44.12 -22.32 -13.66
N ILE A 172 43.69 -23.17 -12.72
CA ILE A 172 42.25 -23.43 -12.48
C ILE A 172 41.56 -22.16 -11.96
N THR A 173 42.23 -21.44 -11.06
CA THR A 173 41.71 -20.18 -10.48
C THR A 173 41.63 -19.08 -11.54
N PHE A 174 42.64 -18.99 -12.41
CA PHE A 174 42.65 -18.05 -13.53
C PHE A 174 41.53 -18.34 -14.53
N SER A 175 41.38 -19.60 -14.96
CA SER A 175 40.32 -20.04 -15.88
C SER A 175 38.92 -19.76 -15.33
N LYS A 176 38.69 -20.01 -14.03
CA LYS A 176 37.43 -19.69 -13.35
C LYS A 176 37.14 -18.19 -13.33
N THR A 177 38.14 -17.37 -13.03
CA THR A 177 38.03 -15.90 -13.00
C THR A 177 37.69 -15.36 -14.39
N LEU A 178 38.34 -15.89 -15.43
CA LEU A 178 38.13 -15.49 -16.81
C LEU A 178 36.74 -15.89 -17.30
N THR A 179 36.28 -17.10 -16.97
CA THR A 179 34.91 -17.56 -17.25
C THR A 179 33.88 -16.66 -16.57
N GLN A 180 34.09 -16.29 -15.30
CA GLN A 180 33.20 -15.38 -14.58
C GLN A 180 33.17 -13.97 -15.19
N ALA A 181 34.32 -13.45 -15.64
CA ALA A 181 34.40 -12.16 -16.32
C ALA A 181 33.62 -12.18 -17.64
N CYS A 182 33.78 -13.22 -18.47
CA CYS A 182 33.02 -13.38 -19.71
C CYS A 182 31.51 -13.47 -19.47
N VAL A 183 31.06 -14.29 -18.51
CA VAL A 183 29.63 -14.41 -18.17
C VAL A 183 29.07 -13.06 -17.70
N ARG A 184 29.83 -12.30 -16.90
CA ARG A 184 29.42 -10.97 -16.43
C ARG A 184 29.35 -9.97 -17.59
N LEU A 185 30.29 -10.02 -18.54
CA LEU A 185 30.28 -9.18 -19.73
C LEU A 185 29.03 -9.45 -20.59
N ASP A 186 28.75 -10.72 -20.87
CA ASP A 186 27.58 -11.13 -21.66
C ASP A 186 26.27 -10.71 -20.98
N THR A 187 26.19 -10.90 -19.65
CA THR A 187 25.00 -10.54 -18.86
C THR A 187 24.77 -9.03 -18.87
N THR A 188 25.81 -8.23 -18.61
CA THR A 188 25.70 -6.76 -18.61
C THR A 188 25.41 -6.20 -20.00
N TYR A 189 25.92 -6.83 -21.05
CA TYR A 189 25.59 -6.48 -22.43
C TYR A 189 24.11 -6.75 -22.75
N LEU A 190 23.57 -7.90 -22.32
CA LEU A 190 22.15 -8.20 -22.50
C LEU A 190 21.25 -7.22 -21.74
N MET A 191 21.63 -6.84 -20.51
CA MET A 191 20.92 -5.80 -19.74
C MET A 191 20.92 -4.46 -20.49
N LEU A 192 22.07 -4.05 -21.04
CA LEU A 192 22.18 -2.84 -21.86
C LEU A 192 21.27 -2.89 -23.09
N GLN A 193 21.24 -4.01 -23.82
CA GLN A 193 20.37 -4.17 -24.99
C GLN A 193 18.89 -4.07 -24.62
N ASN A 194 18.49 -4.68 -23.50
CA ASN A 194 17.11 -4.62 -23.00
C ASN A 194 16.71 -3.18 -22.61
N ALA A 195 17.58 -2.48 -21.88
CA ALA A 195 17.36 -1.08 -21.49
C ALA A 195 17.26 -0.16 -22.72
N GLN A 196 18.13 -0.36 -23.72
CA GLN A 196 18.07 0.36 -25.00
C GLN A 196 16.75 0.11 -25.75
N ALA A 197 16.31 -1.15 -25.81
CA ALA A 197 15.06 -1.52 -26.47
C ALA A 197 13.85 -0.89 -25.76
N LEU A 198 13.82 -0.93 -24.42
CA LEU A 198 12.75 -0.33 -23.63
C LEU A 198 12.69 1.20 -23.82
N ALA A 199 13.83 1.88 -23.71
CA ALA A 199 13.92 3.33 -23.92
C ALA A 199 13.48 3.72 -25.35
N GLY A 200 13.89 2.95 -26.37
CA GLY A 200 13.47 3.18 -27.75
C GLY A 200 11.97 2.97 -27.98
N GLN A 201 11.38 1.93 -27.38
CA GLN A 201 9.93 1.69 -27.44
C GLN A 201 9.13 2.83 -26.79
N LEU A 202 9.56 3.28 -25.62
CA LEU A 202 8.93 4.39 -24.91
C LEU A 202 9.08 5.71 -25.66
N GLN A 203 10.24 5.98 -26.25
CA GLN A 203 10.46 7.14 -27.12
C GLN A 203 9.47 7.16 -28.30
N ALA A 204 9.29 6.01 -28.97
CA ALA A 204 8.36 5.88 -30.09
C ALA A 204 6.89 6.07 -29.65
N GLN A 205 6.52 5.57 -28.48
CA GLN A 205 5.16 5.76 -27.93
C GLN A 205 4.87 7.21 -27.57
N ILE A 206 5.86 7.97 -27.10
CA ILE A 206 5.73 9.40 -26.79
C ILE A 206 5.71 10.24 -28.08
N GLY A 207 6.30 9.73 -29.18
CA GLY A 207 6.37 10.41 -30.47
C GLY A 207 7.54 11.38 -30.59
N LEU A 208 8.66 11.11 -29.91
CA LEU A 208 9.84 11.97 -29.93
C LEU A 208 10.77 11.62 -31.10
N GLU A 209 11.06 12.59 -31.95
CA GLU A 209 12.02 12.44 -33.06
C GLU A 209 13.47 12.29 -32.58
N GLN A 210 13.81 12.91 -31.44
CA GLN A 210 15.13 12.85 -30.82
C GLN A 210 15.03 12.39 -29.36
N PRO A 211 15.96 11.56 -28.87
CA PRO A 211 15.98 11.17 -27.46
C PRO A 211 16.18 12.40 -26.56
N TRP A 212 15.58 12.39 -25.37
CA TRP A 212 15.89 13.41 -24.39
C TRP A 212 17.35 13.33 -23.96
N LYS A 213 17.99 14.50 -23.89
CA LYS A 213 19.34 14.59 -23.36
C LYS A 213 19.27 14.42 -21.85
N VAL A 214 20.15 13.57 -21.31
CA VAL A 214 20.41 13.52 -19.86
C VAL A 214 20.84 14.93 -19.43
N ASP A 215 20.18 15.47 -18.41
CA ASP A 215 20.27 16.87 -17.94
C ASP A 215 19.58 17.95 -18.81
N GLY A 216 18.75 17.55 -19.77
CA GLY A 216 17.85 18.47 -20.49
C GLY A 216 16.69 18.96 -19.60
N GLU A 217 16.03 20.05 -20.02
CA GLU A 217 14.94 20.68 -19.25
C GLU A 217 13.74 19.73 -19.06
N GLU A 218 13.32 19.05 -20.12
CA GLU A 218 12.20 18.11 -20.09
C GLU A 218 12.53 16.89 -19.22
N TYR A 219 13.76 16.38 -19.34
CA TYR A 219 14.23 15.26 -18.52
C TYR A 219 14.27 15.64 -17.04
N LEU A 220 14.80 16.82 -16.69
CA LEU A 220 14.88 17.30 -15.31
C LEU A 220 13.50 17.52 -14.68
N GLN A 221 12.55 18.06 -15.44
CA GLN A 221 11.18 18.25 -14.97
C GLN A 221 10.54 16.91 -14.56
N PHE A 222 10.53 15.93 -15.47
CA PHE A 222 9.93 14.63 -15.17
C PHE A 222 10.76 13.80 -14.18
N LYS A 223 12.08 14.01 -14.12
CA LYS A 223 12.94 13.40 -13.09
C LYS A 223 12.59 13.91 -11.70
N GLN A 224 12.34 15.21 -11.55
CA GLN A 224 11.87 15.77 -10.29
C GLN A 224 10.50 15.21 -9.91
N ASP A 225 9.58 15.05 -10.87
CA ASP A 225 8.27 14.44 -10.63
C ASP A 225 8.36 12.96 -10.21
N VAL A 226 9.28 12.18 -10.80
CA VAL A 226 9.56 10.79 -10.39
C VAL A 226 10.10 10.75 -8.97
N LEU A 227 11.05 11.63 -8.64
CA LEU A 227 11.63 11.72 -7.30
C LEU A 227 10.58 12.09 -6.25
N MET A 228 9.76 13.09 -6.53
CA MET A 228 8.65 13.48 -5.65
C MET A 228 7.63 12.35 -5.52
N GLY A 229 7.31 11.63 -6.59
CA GLY A 229 6.46 10.44 -6.54
C GLY A 229 6.99 9.37 -5.59
N LYS A 230 8.27 9.03 -5.69
CA LYS A 230 8.93 8.09 -4.77
C LYS A 230 8.90 8.58 -3.32
N TYR A 231 9.15 9.87 -3.09
CA TYR A 231 9.07 10.48 -1.76
C TYR A 231 7.67 10.34 -1.16
N TYR A 232 6.61 10.66 -1.91
CA TYR A 232 5.23 10.52 -1.44
C TYR A 232 4.86 9.07 -1.14
N CYS A 233 5.27 8.11 -2.00
CA CYS A 233 5.04 6.69 -1.72
C CYS A 233 5.70 6.23 -0.41
N VAL A 234 6.94 6.66 -0.15
CA VAL A 234 7.65 6.33 1.10
C VAL A 234 6.98 7.01 2.30
N LEU A 235 6.49 8.24 2.13
CA LEU A 235 5.77 8.96 3.18
C LEU A 235 4.45 8.26 3.52
N ASP A 236 3.67 7.84 2.52
CA ASP A 236 2.43 7.08 2.70
C ASP A 236 2.70 5.74 3.41
N GLU A 237 3.79 5.04 3.05
CA GLU A 237 4.18 3.79 3.70
C GLU A 237 4.60 4.03 5.16
N LEU A 238 5.37 5.09 5.43
CA LEU A 238 5.76 5.47 6.78
C LEU A 238 4.53 5.80 7.64
N GLU A 239 3.58 6.57 7.12
CA GLU A 239 2.33 6.89 7.80
C GLU A 239 1.55 5.62 8.15
N CYS A 240 1.40 4.71 7.18
CA CYS A 240 0.76 3.41 7.39
C CYS A 240 1.44 2.62 8.52
N LEU A 241 2.77 2.52 8.50
CA LEU A 241 3.55 1.83 9.53
C LEU A 241 3.39 2.46 10.92
N VAL A 242 3.35 3.79 11.01
CA VAL A 242 3.12 4.51 12.27
C VAL A 242 1.71 4.22 12.80
N VAL A 243 0.69 4.30 11.95
CA VAL A 243 -0.70 3.98 12.33
C VAL A 243 -0.81 2.54 12.79
N MET A 244 -0.28 1.58 12.03
CA MET A 244 -0.22 0.16 12.43
C MET A 244 0.45 0.00 13.80
N ARG A 245 1.58 0.67 14.01
CA ARG A 245 2.30 0.60 15.30
C ARG A 245 1.49 1.19 16.46
N LEU A 246 0.76 2.29 16.24
CA LEU A 246 -0.13 2.86 17.26
C LEU A 246 -1.25 1.88 17.62
N PHE A 247 -1.83 1.18 16.65
CA PHE A 247 -2.83 0.14 16.89
C PHE A 247 -2.26 -1.06 17.66
N GLU A 248 -1.07 -1.53 17.30
CA GLU A 248 -0.37 -2.60 18.05
C GLU A 248 -0.18 -2.20 19.51
N LEU A 249 0.30 -0.98 19.76
CA LEU A 249 0.54 -0.47 21.12
C LEU A 249 -0.77 -0.29 21.90
N SER A 250 -1.84 0.17 21.25
CA SER A 250 -3.17 0.26 21.86
C SER A 250 -3.70 -1.12 22.24
N ASN A 251 -3.55 -2.11 21.36
CA ASN A 251 -3.95 -3.50 21.63
C ASN A 251 -3.12 -4.15 22.75
N LEU A 252 -1.81 -3.86 22.81
CA LEU A 252 -0.95 -4.32 23.90
C LEU A 252 -1.31 -3.68 25.24
N ASN A 253 -1.70 -2.41 25.25
CA ASN A 253 -2.19 -1.74 26.46
C ASN A 253 -3.57 -2.27 26.91
N MET A 254 -4.43 -2.68 25.99
CA MET A 254 -5.71 -3.34 26.30
C MET A 254 -5.52 -4.74 26.93
N LEU A 255 -4.45 -5.45 26.59
CA LEU A 255 -4.08 -6.72 27.22
C LEU A 255 -3.46 -6.57 28.62
N GLY A 256 -3.23 -5.33 29.10
CA GLY A 256 -2.58 -5.02 30.37
C GLY A 256 -3.51 -4.71 31.55
N THR A 257 -4.83 -4.58 31.36
CA THR A 257 -5.77 -4.36 32.47
C THR A 257 -6.51 -5.65 32.82
N GLY A 258 -5.73 -6.64 33.27
CA GLY A 258 -6.23 -7.81 33.99
C GLY A 258 -5.79 -7.73 35.45
N ASN A 259 -6.59 -7.06 36.28
CA ASN A 259 -6.67 -7.24 37.72
C ASN A 259 -8.14 -7.32 38.10
#